data_AF-A0A8J5RF14-F1
#
_entry.id   AF-A0A8J5RF14-F1
#
_cell.length_a   1.000
_cell.length_b   1.000
_cell.length_c   1.000
_cell.angle_alpha   90.00
_cell.angle_beta   90.00
_cell.angle_gamma   90.00
#
_symmetry.space_group_name_H-M   'P 1'
#
loop_
_entity.id
_entity.type
_entity.pdbx_description
1 polymer ?
#
loop_
_entity_poly.entity_id
_entity_poly.type
_entity_poly.pdbx_seq_one_letter_code
_entity_poly.pdbx_strand_id
1 'polypeptide(L)'
;MVPLRGCHRLARLRGLPPSLPLRPPVSIATSMAAPHSQLGKPLLPVNPPPLSPSGSAPKRSRTMATDAASAFHSASAGCSAMKAEFAKHAEYLNTLNDKRERLVKASRDVTMNSKKVIFQVHRISKNNKEEVLSKAENDLATVVHQYIGKLVKELQGTDFWKLRRAYTFGVQEYVEAATFCRFCKTGTLLSLDEINDSLLVLSDNSVEPLHINVLDYILGVNALNYNLSLPNMLSLFSA
;
A
#
# COMPACT_ATOMS: atom_id res chain seq x y z
N MET A 1 -25.97 2.91 -49.16
CA MET A 1 -24.95 2.77 -50.21
C MET A 1 -24.81 4.08 -50.98
N VAL A 2 -23.74 4.85 -50.75
CA VAL A 2 -23.18 5.91 -51.63
C VAL A 2 -21.66 5.87 -51.38
N PRO A 3 -20.77 6.06 -52.38
CA PRO A 3 -19.52 5.28 -52.42
C PRO A 3 -18.26 5.95 -51.85
N LEU A 4 -17.28 5.09 -51.57
CA LEU A 4 -15.89 5.42 -51.26
C LEU A 4 -15.21 6.20 -52.40
N ARG A 5 -14.38 7.19 -52.05
CA ARG A 5 -13.26 7.64 -52.88
C ARG A 5 -11.96 7.45 -52.11
N GLY A 6 -11.13 6.52 -52.57
CA GLY A 6 -9.74 6.45 -52.17
C GLY A 6 -8.89 7.45 -52.95
N CYS A 7 -7.89 8.04 -52.30
CA CYS A 7 -6.75 8.65 -52.98
C CYS A 7 -5.46 8.12 -52.35
N HIS A 8 -4.69 7.39 -53.16
CA HIS A 8 -3.34 6.97 -52.79
C HIS A 8 -2.42 8.19 -52.71
N ARG A 9 -1.51 8.22 -51.73
CA ARG A 9 -0.24 8.93 -51.87
C ARG A 9 0.88 8.14 -51.19
N LEU A 10 1.63 7.41 -52.02
CA LEU A 10 2.93 6.87 -51.63
C LEU A 10 3.89 8.04 -51.36
N ALA A 11 4.55 8.03 -50.20
CA ALA A 11 5.76 8.77 -49.96
C ALA A 11 6.76 7.83 -49.27
N ARG A 12 7.81 7.46 -49.98
CA ARG A 12 8.90 6.58 -49.53
C ARG A 12 10.17 7.41 -49.56
N LEU A 13 10.89 7.52 -48.43
CA LEU A 13 12.34 7.80 -48.28
C LEU A 13 12.60 8.04 -46.77
N ARG A 14 13.32 7.11 -46.11
CA ARG A 14 14.73 7.23 -45.67
C ARG A 14 14.99 8.34 -44.62
N GLY A 15 15.36 7.92 -43.40
CA GLY A 15 15.80 8.84 -42.34
C GLY A 15 15.87 8.23 -40.94
N LEU A 16 16.51 7.07 -40.76
CA LEU A 16 16.82 6.53 -39.43
C LEU A 16 18.16 7.12 -38.93
N PRO A 17 18.22 7.85 -37.81
CA PRO A 17 19.47 8.16 -37.14
C PRO A 17 19.99 6.93 -36.35
N PRO A 18 21.31 6.78 -36.16
CA PRO A 18 21.88 5.61 -35.52
C PRO A 18 21.71 5.59 -33.99
N SER A 19 21.78 4.37 -33.46
CA SER A 19 21.75 4.01 -32.03
C SER A 19 22.77 4.79 -31.19
N LEU A 20 22.30 5.38 -30.07
CA LEU A 20 23.16 5.80 -28.96
C LEU A 20 23.53 4.58 -28.09
N PRO A 21 24.78 4.48 -27.60
CA PRO A 21 25.22 3.32 -26.83
C PRO A 21 24.61 3.28 -25.42
N LEU A 22 24.14 2.10 -25.02
CA LEU A 22 23.67 1.79 -23.67
C LEU A 22 24.83 1.96 -22.66
N ARG A 23 24.59 2.75 -21.62
CA ARG A 23 25.48 2.89 -20.47
C ARG A 23 25.30 1.66 -19.56
N PRO A 24 26.36 0.96 -19.13
CA PRO A 24 26.22 -0.22 -18.29
C PRO A 24 25.68 0.14 -16.89
N PRO A 25 24.92 -0.76 -16.24
CA PRO A 25 24.46 -0.55 -14.87
C PRO A 25 25.63 -0.62 -13.88
N VAL A 26 25.57 0.20 -12.84
CA VAL A 26 26.54 0.17 -11.73
C VAL A 26 26.21 -1.03 -10.84
N SER A 27 27.14 -1.98 -10.74
CA SER A 27 27.02 -3.13 -9.85
C SER A 27 27.06 -2.70 -8.37
N ILE A 28 25.91 -2.70 -7.70
CA ILE A 28 25.86 -2.72 -6.22
C ILE A 28 25.86 -4.18 -5.79
N ALA A 29 27.02 -4.66 -5.35
CA ALA A 29 27.15 -6.01 -4.80
C ALA A 29 26.45 -6.09 -3.44
N THR A 30 25.30 -6.77 -3.38
CA THR A 30 24.72 -7.22 -2.10
C THR A 30 25.08 -8.69 -1.90
N SER A 31 25.99 -8.95 -0.97
CA SER A 31 26.44 -10.31 -0.65
C SER A 31 25.32 -11.12 -0.01
N MET A 32 25.07 -12.33 -0.53
CA MET A 32 24.19 -13.30 0.11
C MET A 32 24.99 -14.15 1.11
N ALA A 33 24.55 -14.20 2.35
CA ALA A 33 25.04 -15.16 3.34
C ALA A 33 23.89 -15.70 4.18
N ALA A 34 23.82 -17.03 4.28
CA ALA A 34 22.94 -17.81 5.13
C ALA A 34 23.65 -19.16 5.41
N PRO A 35 23.15 -20.00 6.33
CA PRO A 35 22.80 -19.68 7.72
C PRO A 35 23.59 -20.58 8.70
N HIS A 36 23.69 -20.21 9.98
CA HIS A 36 24.11 -21.15 11.04
C HIS A 36 23.33 -20.96 12.34
N SER A 37 23.12 -22.07 13.04
CA SER A 37 22.26 -22.25 14.22
C SER A 37 23.05 -22.52 15.50
N GLN A 38 22.33 -22.70 16.63
CA GLN A 38 22.77 -22.99 18.02
C GLN A 38 23.00 -21.72 18.88
N LEU A 39 22.78 -21.63 20.21
CA LEU A 39 21.96 -22.28 21.26
C LEU A 39 22.60 -21.82 22.61
N GLY A 40 21.85 -21.30 23.60
CA GLY A 40 22.24 -21.40 25.02
C GLY A 40 22.44 -20.14 25.91
N LYS A 41 21.34 -19.71 26.56
CA LYS A 41 21.18 -19.27 27.98
C LYS A 41 21.99 -18.09 28.61
N PRO A 42 21.49 -17.49 29.74
CA PRO A 42 21.92 -16.16 30.23
C PRO A 42 22.58 -16.12 31.62
N LEU A 43 23.29 -15.04 31.96
CA LEU A 43 23.67 -14.66 33.34
C LEU A 43 23.68 -13.13 33.59
N LEU A 44 23.17 -12.76 34.78
CA LEU A 44 23.46 -11.56 35.60
C LEU A 44 23.81 -12.10 37.01
N PRO A 45 24.22 -11.31 38.04
CA PRO A 45 24.52 -9.87 38.15
C PRO A 45 25.92 -9.61 38.79
N VAL A 46 26.24 -8.36 39.22
CA VAL A 46 26.96 -8.01 40.49
C VAL A 46 27.09 -6.48 40.68
N ASN A 47 27.06 -6.02 41.94
CA ASN A 47 27.28 -4.67 42.52
C ASN A 47 27.51 -4.85 44.06
N PRO A 48 27.88 -3.85 44.91
CA PRO A 48 28.62 -2.57 44.79
C PRO A 48 29.97 -2.68 45.60
N PRO A 49 30.35 -1.89 46.66
CA PRO A 49 30.41 -0.44 47.01
C PRO A 49 31.91 0.00 47.27
N PRO A 50 32.34 0.93 48.19
CA PRO A 50 31.73 2.06 48.94
C PRO A 50 32.48 3.43 48.85
N LEU A 51 32.09 4.40 49.71
CA LEU A 51 32.38 5.86 49.69
C LEU A 51 33.56 6.36 50.57
N SER A 52 33.97 7.64 50.38
CA SER A 52 34.11 8.75 51.39
C SER A 52 35.28 9.74 51.10
N PRO A 53 35.47 10.91 51.79
CA PRO A 53 34.51 11.99 52.15
C PRO A 53 35.04 13.46 52.01
N SER A 54 34.21 14.43 52.44
CA SER A 54 34.53 15.74 53.06
C SER A 54 34.54 17.05 52.23
N GLY A 55 34.05 18.14 52.85
CA GLY A 55 34.08 19.53 52.35
C GLY A 55 32.81 20.36 52.66
N SER A 56 32.79 21.10 53.77
CA SER A 56 31.72 22.06 54.17
C SER A 56 32.12 23.51 53.84
N ALA A 57 31.24 24.42 53.38
CA ALA A 57 30.38 25.35 54.16
C ALA A 57 30.15 26.65 53.28
N PRO A 58 29.41 27.71 53.69
CA PRO A 58 28.14 27.82 54.42
C PRO A 58 27.04 28.63 53.66
N LYS A 59 25.88 28.84 54.30
CA LYS A 59 24.69 29.57 53.80
C LYS A 59 24.90 31.06 53.44
N ARG A 60 24.14 31.54 52.45
CA ARG A 60 23.65 32.94 52.40
C ARG A 60 22.19 32.98 51.97
N SER A 61 21.32 33.46 52.84
CA SER A 61 19.89 33.67 52.58
C SER A 61 19.68 34.82 51.60
N ARG A 62 18.75 34.65 50.65
CA ARG A 62 18.18 35.74 49.85
C ARG A 62 16.67 35.75 50.03
N THR A 63 16.17 36.76 50.72
CA THR A 63 14.78 37.20 50.64
C THR A 63 14.57 37.78 49.26
N MET A 64 13.47 37.43 48.56
CA MET A 64 12.99 38.17 47.40
C MET A 64 11.52 38.49 47.59
N ALA A 65 11.17 39.75 47.28
CA ALA A 65 9.85 40.30 47.51
C ALA A 65 8.80 39.72 46.56
N THR A 66 7.56 39.80 47.01
CA THR A 66 6.36 39.56 46.21
C THR A 66 6.20 40.61 45.12
N ASP A 67 6.38 40.22 43.86
CA ASP A 67 5.71 40.84 42.69
C ASP A 67 5.68 39.91 41.46
N ALA A 68 5.76 38.59 41.69
CA ALA A 68 5.72 37.58 40.62
C ALA A 68 4.29 37.09 40.28
N ALA A 69 3.28 37.43 41.09
CA ALA A 69 1.97 36.76 41.05
C ALA A 69 1.20 36.93 39.74
N SER A 70 1.28 38.11 39.10
CA SER A 70 0.62 38.41 37.82
C SER A 70 1.28 37.69 36.64
N ALA A 71 2.61 37.74 36.56
CA ALA A 71 3.38 37.04 35.52
C ALA A 71 3.27 35.50 35.65
N PHE A 72 3.25 34.96 36.86
CA PHE A 72 3.16 33.51 37.08
C PHE A 72 1.79 32.94 36.68
N HIS A 73 0.70 33.68 36.89
CA HIS A 73 -0.63 33.27 36.43
C HIS A 73 -0.73 33.27 34.90
N SER A 74 -0.25 34.31 34.22
CA SER A 74 -0.26 34.37 32.74
C SER A 74 0.65 33.31 32.10
N ALA A 75 1.85 33.06 32.66
CA ALA A 75 2.74 32.00 32.18
C ALA A 75 2.19 30.59 32.46
N SER A 76 1.55 30.37 33.62
CA SER A 76 0.89 29.11 33.96
C SER A 76 -0.30 28.82 33.04
N ALA A 77 -1.16 29.81 32.80
CA ALA A 77 -2.28 29.71 31.86
C ALA A 77 -1.80 29.48 30.42
N GLY A 78 -0.76 30.19 29.96
CA GLY A 78 -0.13 29.95 28.66
C GLY A 78 0.46 28.55 28.52
N CYS A 79 1.10 28.04 29.57
CA CYS A 79 1.59 26.66 29.63
C CYS A 79 0.45 25.63 29.58
N SER A 80 -0.68 25.91 30.24
CA SER A 80 -1.87 25.06 30.22
C SER A 80 -2.54 25.04 28.84
N ALA A 81 -2.74 26.20 28.22
CA ALA A 81 -3.30 26.32 26.86
C ALA A 81 -2.41 25.63 25.82
N MET A 82 -1.09 25.82 25.90
CA MET A 82 -0.13 25.13 25.04
C MET A 82 -0.19 23.60 25.22
N LYS A 83 -0.27 23.11 26.47
CA LYS A 83 -0.45 21.68 26.76
C LYS A 83 -1.76 21.13 26.20
N ALA A 84 -2.85 21.91 26.26
CA ALA A 84 -4.15 21.50 25.70
C ALA A 84 -4.10 21.35 24.17
N GLU A 85 -3.47 22.27 23.44
CA GLU A 85 -3.28 22.12 21.99
C GLU A 85 -2.36 20.93 21.65
N PHE A 86 -1.28 20.70 22.41
CA PHE A 86 -0.46 19.49 22.23
C PHE A 86 -1.23 18.19 22.52
N ALA A 87 -2.12 18.17 23.51
CA ALA A 87 -2.97 17.02 23.80
C ALA A 87 -3.95 16.72 22.64
N LYS A 88 -4.60 17.75 22.10
CA LYS A 88 -5.47 17.68 20.92
C LYS A 88 -4.73 17.20 19.68
N HIS A 89 -3.50 17.67 19.45
CA HIS A 89 -2.66 17.16 18.36
C HIS A 89 -2.26 15.70 18.56
N ALA A 90 -1.93 15.27 19.80
CA ALA A 90 -1.64 13.88 20.11
C ALA A 90 -2.85 12.96 19.88
N GLU A 91 -4.05 13.37 20.30
CA GLU A 91 -5.29 12.64 20.08
C GLU A 91 -5.61 12.48 18.59
N TYR A 92 -5.46 13.54 17.80
CA TYR A 92 -5.60 13.49 16.33
C TYR A 92 -4.60 12.53 15.68
N LEU A 93 -3.32 12.58 16.08
CA LEU A 93 -2.29 11.70 15.54
C LEU A 93 -2.48 10.23 15.92
N ASN A 94 -2.91 9.96 17.16
CA ASN A 94 -3.24 8.62 17.62
C ASN A 94 -4.43 8.06 16.82
N THR A 95 -5.52 8.82 16.70
CA THR A 95 -6.70 8.46 15.90
C THR A 95 -6.33 8.14 14.45
N LEU A 96 -5.44 8.94 13.84
CA LEU A 96 -4.95 8.72 12.48
C LEU A 96 -4.07 7.47 12.38
N ASN A 97 -3.25 7.17 13.39
CA ASN A 97 -2.43 5.96 13.43
C ASN A 97 -3.29 4.70 13.59
N ASP A 98 -4.25 4.69 14.51
CA ASP A 98 -5.16 3.58 14.73
C ASP A 98 -5.93 3.24 13.45
N LYS A 99 -6.38 4.26 12.72
CA LYS A 99 -7.03 4.12 11.40
C LYS A 99 -6.07 3.56 10.35
N ARG A 100 -4.83 4.05 10.30
CA ARG A 100 -3.78 3.50 9.43
C ARG A 100 -3.52 2.01 9.72
N GLU A 101 -3.48 1.61 10.99
CA GLU A 101 -3.26 0.20 11.36
C GLU A 101 -4.42 -0.71 10.93
N ARG A 102 -5.68 -0.25 11.07
CA ARG A 102 -6.84 -1.00 10.56
C ARG A 102 -6.80 -1.12 9.04
N LEU A 103 -6.42 -0.07 8.31
CA LEU A 103 -6.22 -0.13 6.86
C LEU A 103 -5.09 -1.08 6.44
N VAL A 104 -3.95 -1.09 7.13
CA VAL A 104 -2.87 -2.05 6.85
C VAL A 104 -3.34 -3.50 7.06
N LYS A 105 -4.16 -3.76 8.09
CA LYS A 105 -4.76 -5.09 8.32
C LYS A 105 -5.74 -5.45 7.19
N ALA A 106 -6.68 -4.57 6.84
CA ALA A 106 -7.60 -4.78 5.73
C ALA A 106 -6.89 -4.96 4.37
N SER A 107 -5.83 -4.19 4.11
CA SER A 107 -5.03 -4.33 2.89
C SER A 107 -4.33 -5.68 2.79
N ARG A 108 -3.87 -6.24 3.91
CA ARG A 108 -3.28 -7.59 3.93
C ARG A 108 -4.34 -8.66 3.66
N ASP A 109 -5.56 -8.50 4.17
CA ASP A 109 -6.69 -9.37 3.86
C ASP A 109 -7.00 -9.34 2.35
N VAL A 110 -7.02 -8.15 1.73
CA VAL A 110 -7.18 -7.99 0.28
C VAL A 110 -6.04 -8.69 -0.48
N THR A 111 -4.77 -8.35 -0.22
CA THR A 111 -3.62 -8.97 -0.89
C THR A 111 -3.64 -10.50 -0.80
N MET A 112 -3.89 -11.04 0.40
CA MET A 112 -3.87 -12.49 0.63
C MET A 112 -4.95 -13.22 -0.19
N ASN A 113 -6.14 -12.63 -0.34
CA ASN A 113 -7.24 -13.28 -1.04
C ASN A 113 -7.20 -13.02 -2.55
N SER A 114 -6.74 -11.85 -3.01
CA SER A 114 -6.39 -11.62 -4.42
C SER A 114 -5.34 -12.62 -4.92
N LYS A 115 -4.30 -12.92 -4.12
CA LYS A 115 -3.33 -13.98 -4.43
C LYS A 115 -3.96 -15.35 -4.60
N LYS A 116 -4.94 -15.72 -3.77
CA LYS A 116 -5.66 -17.00 -3.92
C LYS A 116 -6.41 -17.07 -5.25
N VAL A 117 -7.03 -15.97 -5.69
CA VAL A 117 -7.66 -15.87 -7.02
C VAL A 117 -6.62 -16.06 -8.12
N ILE A 118 -5.48 -15.34 -8.07
CA ILE A 118 -4.39 -15.47 -9.07
C ILE A 118 -3.88 -16.92 -9.13
N PHE A 119 -3.59 -17.55 -7.98
CA PHE A 119 -3.19 -18.96 -7.91
C PHE A 119 -4.28 -19.95 -8.35
N GLN A 120 -5.56 -19.58 -8.27
CA GLN A 120 -6.67 -20.37 -8.80
C GLN A 120 -6.70 -20.31 -10.33
N VAL A 121 -6.54 -19.12 -10.92
CA VAL A 121 -6.47 -18.91 -12.39
C VAL A 121 -5.26 -19.61 -13.01
N HIS A 122 -4.11 -19.67 -12.33
CA HIS A 122 -2.94 -20.45 -12.76
C HIS A 122 -3.16 -21.97 -12.89
N ARG A 123 -4.30 -22.49 -12.41
CA ARG A 123 -4.68 -23.92 -12.55
C ARG A 123 -5.52 -24.20 -13.80
N ILE A 124 -5.78 -23.19 -14.63
CA ILE A 124 -6.46 -23.39 -15.92
C ILE A 124 -5.65 -24.36 -16.78
N SER A 125 -6.37 -25.23 -17.44
CA SER A 125 -5.93 -26.22 -18.41
C SER A 125 -7.03 -26.38 -19.45
N LYS A 126 -6.71 -27.00 -20.60
CA LYS A 126 -7.65 -27.10 -21.74
C LYS A 126 -8.99 -27.77 -21.38
N ASN A 127 -9.01 -28.60 -20.33
CA ASN A 127 -10.16 -29.43 -19.95
C ASN A 127 -10.97 -28.89 -18.77
N ASN A 128 -10.47 -27.89 -18.02
CA ASN A 128 -11.09 -27.40 -16.77
C ASN A 128 -11.28 -25.87 -16.73
N LYS A 129 -11.03 -25.18 -17.86
CA LYS A 129 -11.02 -23.71 -17.94
C LYS A 129 -12.26 -23.06 -17.33
N GLU A 130 -13.45 -23.53 -17.71
CA GLU A 130 -14.72 -22.93 -17.30
C GLU A 130 -15.00 -23.10 -15.79
N GLU A 131 -14.71 -24.28 -15.24
CA GLU A 131 -14.85 -24.57 -13.81
C GLU A 131 -13.88 -23.70 -12.97
N VAL A 132 -12.62 -23.63 -13.38
CA VAL A 132 -11.59 -22.85 -12.71
C VAL A 132 -11.89 -21.36 -12.75
N LEU A 133 -12.36 -20.83 -13.90
CA LEU A 133 -12.75 -19.44 -14.04
C LEU A 133 -14.00 -19.11 -13.23
N SER A 134 -15.04 -19.94 -13.29
CA SER A 134 -16.26 -19.75 -12.48
C SER A 134 -15.92 -19.70 -10.99
N LYS A 135 -15.06 -20.60 -10.51
CA LYS A 135 -14.58 -20.54 -9.11
C LYS A 135 -13.78 -19.27 -8.83
N ALA A 136 -12.86 -18.88 -9.71
CA ALA A 136 -12.04 -17.67 -9.54
C ALA A 136 -12.90 -16.39 -9.53
N GLU A 137 -13.97 -16.31 -10.33
CA GLU A 137 -14.92 -15.19 -10.33
C GLU A 137 -15.73 -15.11 -9.03
N ASN A 138 -16.17 -16.25 -8.47
CA ASN A 138 -16.84 -16.28 -7.16
C ASN A 138 -15.89 -15.89 -6.01
N ASP A 139 -14.65 -16.38 -6.04
CA ASP A 139 -13.60 -15.99 -5.09
C ASP A 139 -13.26 -14.48 -5.24
N LEU A 140 -13.24 -13.94 -6.46
CA LEU A 140 -13.02 -12.51 -6.73
C LEU A 140 -14.19 -11.62 -6.28
N ALA A 141 -15.43 -12.04 -6.51
CA ALA A 141 -16.61 -11.34 -5.97
C ALA A 141 -16.58 -11.30 -4.43
N THR A 142 -16.11 -12.37 -3.79
CA THR A 142 -15.84 -12.40 -2.34
C THR A 142 -14.77 -11.37 -1.94
N VAL A 143 -13.69 -11.22 -2.73
CA VAL A 143 -12.68 -10.18 -2.51
C VAL A 143 -13.27 -8.77 -2.57
N VAL A 144 -14.11 -8.49 -3.57
CA VAL A 144 -14.80 -7.20 -3.73
C VAL A 144 -15.73 -6.93 -2.54
N HIS A 145 -16.71 -7.78 -2.29
CA HIS A 145 -17.76 -7.50 -1.31
C HIS A 145 -17.27 -7.57 0.15
N GLN A 146 -16.34 -8.48 0.49
CA GLN A 146 -15.87 -8.64 1.87
C GLN A 146 -14.62 -7.80 2.16
N TYR A 147 -13.55 -7.95 1.39
CA TYR A 147 -12.24 -7.38 1.75
C TYR A 147 -12.08 -5.94 1.23
N ILE A 148 -12.42 -5.66 -0.03
CA ILE A 148 -12.47 -4.28 -0.53
C ILE A 148 -13.58 -3.51 0.19
N GLY A 149 -14.78 -4.09 0.38
CA GLY A 149 -15.86 -3.47 1.16
C GLY A 149 -15.46 -3.07 2.59
N LYS A 150 -14.71 -3.92 3.31
CA LYS A 150 -14.10 -3.58 4.61
C LYS A 150 -13.08 -2.45 4.51
N LEU A 151 -12.26 -2.46 3.46
CA LEU A 151 -11.25 -1.43 3.20
C LEU A 151 -11.88 -0.06 2.90
N VAL A 152 -12.96 -0.02 2.10
CA VAL A 152 -13.76 1.20 1.84
C VAL A 152 -14.33 1.76 3.14
N LYS A 153 -14.92 0.91 4.00
CA LYS A 153 -15.46 1.31 5.30
C LYS A 153 -14.40 1.96 6.21
N GLU A 154 -13.19 1.40 6.24
CA GLU A 154 -12.07 1.99 7.00
C GLU A 154 -11.48 3.27 6.35
N LEU A 155 -11.82 3.61 5.10
CA LEU A 155 -11.41 4.87 4.46
C LEU A 155 -12.39 6.03 4.73
N GLN A 156 -13.66 5.74 5.03
CA GLN A 156 -14.74 6.73 5.21
C GLN A 156 -14.35 7.90 6.12
N GLY A 157 -14.67 9.14 5.70
CA GLY A 157 -14.42 10.34 6.50
C GLY A 157 -12.94 10.67 6.71
N THR A 158 -12.07 10.33 5.77
CA THR A 158 -10.65 10.72 5.79
C THR A 158 -10.11 10.90 4.38
N ASP A 159 -9.22 11.88 4.21
CA ASP A 159 -8.50 12.12 2.97
C ASP A 159 -7.76 10.86 2.49
N PHE A 160 -8.24 10.24 1.40
CA PHE A 160 -7.66 9.03 0.81
C PHE A 160 -6.13 9.12 0.62
N TRP A 161 -5.64 10.30 0.19
CA TRP A 161 -4.23 10.55 -0.07
C TRP A 161 -3.33 10.44 1.17
N LYS A 162 -3.83 10.77 2.38
CA LYS A 162 -3.07 10.67 3.63
C LYS A 162 -2.72 9.21 3.97
N LEU A 163 -3.62 8.29 3.65
CA LEU A 163 -3.52 6.88 4.03
C LEU A 163 -3.21 5.95 2.85
N ARG A 164 -3.02 6.46 1.62
CA ARG A 164 -2.73 5.68 0.40
C ARG A 164 -1.65 4.61 0.57
N ARG A 165 -0.55 4.91 1.26
CA ARG A 165 0.54 3.95 1.51
C ARG A 165 0.14 2.74 2.37
N ALA A 166 -0.98 2.81 3.10
CA ALA A 166 -1.49 1.71 3.92
C ALA A 166 -2.22 0.64 3.10
N TYR A 167 -2.76 0.99 1.92
CA TYR A 167 -3.63 0.11 1.12
C TYR A 167 -3.22 -0.08 -0.34
N THR A 168 -2.32 0.75 -0.88
CA THR A 168 -1.83 0.71 -2.27
C THR A 168 -1.47 -0.71 -2.76
N PHE A 169 -0.76 -1.50 -1.95
CA PHE A 169 -0.39 -2.88 -2.30
C PHE A 169 -1.58 -3.86 -2.36
N GLY A 170 -2.61 -3.67 -1.51
CA GLY A 170 -3.84 -4.46 -1.59
C GLY A 170 -4.62 -4.17 -2.87
N VAL A 171 -4.71 -2.89 -3.24
CA VAL A 171 -5.40 -2.47 -4.47
C VAL A 171 -4.67 -2.96 -5.72
N GLN A 172 -3.34 -2.86 -5.77
CA GLN A 172 -2.54 -3.36 -6.91
C GLN A 172 -2.75 -4.86 -7.14
N GLU A 173 -2.72 -5.66 -6.08
CA GLU A 173 -2.95 -7.11 -6.14
C GLU A 173 -4.39 -7.45 -6.55
N TYR A 174 -5.38 -6.66 -6.12
CA TYR A 174 -6.77 -6.80 -6.58
C TYR A 174 -6.93 -6.46 -8.07
N VAL A 175 -6.28 -5.39 -8.55
CA VAL A 175 -6.25 -5.05 -9.99
C VAL A 175 -5.66 -6.20 -10.80
N GLU A 176 -4.52 -6.76 -10.35
CA GLU A 176 -3.89 -7.92 -10.97
C GLU A 176 -4.85 -9.11 -11.04
N ALA A 177 -5.50 -9.49 -9.92
CA ALA A 177 -6.45 -10.59 -9.89
C ALA A 177 -7.67 -10.38 -10.82
N ALA A 178 -8.25 -9.17 -10.82
CA ALA A 178 -9.42 -8.83 -11.63
C ALA A 178 -9.10 -8.79 -13.12
N THR A 179 -7.98 -8.15 -13.50
CA THR A 179 -7.51 -8.10 -14.89
C THR A 179 -7.10 -9.48 -15.40
N PHE A 180 -6.47 -10.32 -14.57
CA PHE A 180 -6.10 -11.70 -14.94
C PHE A 180 -7.33 -12.58 -15.18
N CYS A 181 -8.34 -12.52 -14.31
CA CYS A 181 -9.61 -13.23 -14.52
C CYS A 181 -10.31 -12.79 -15.82
N ARG A 182 -10.44 -11.47 -16.04
CA ARG A 182 -11.05 -10.90 -17.25
C ARG A 182 -10.33 -11.37 -18.51
N PHE A 183 -9.00 -11.32 -18.51
CA PHE A 183 -8.17 -11.72 -19.64
C PHE A 183 -8.29 -13.22 -19.94
N CYS A 184 -8.20 -14.08 -18.92
CA CYS A 184 -8.34 -15.53 -19.14
C CYS A 184 -9.74 -15.94 -19.61
N LYS A 185 -10.79 -15.22 -19.21
CA LYS A 185 -12.16 -15.47 -19.66
C LYS A 185 -12.45 -14.94 -21.08
N THR A 186 -12.04 -13.70 -21.37
CA THR A 186 -12.50 -12.95 -22.57
C THR A 186 -11.41 -12.65 -23.60
N GLY A 187 -10.13 -12.82 -23.25
CA GLY A 187 -9.00 -12.35 -24.06
C GLY A 187 -8.78 -10.83 -24.02
N THR A 188 -9.57 -10.09 -23.24
CA THR A 188 -9.52 -8.62 -23.14
C THR A 188 -9.02 -8.16 -21.77
N LEU A 189 -8.35 -7.00 -21.73
CA LEU A 189 -7.92 -6.38 -20.48
C LEU A 189 -9.09 -5.58 -19.86
N LEU A 190 -9.31 -5.75 -18.55
CA LEU A 190 -10.28 -4.91 -17.81
C LEU A 190 -9.73 -3.48 -17.71
N SER A 191 -10.47 -2.48 -18.18
CA SER A 191 -10.08 -1.07 -18.13
C SER A 191 -10.18 -0.48 -16.71
N LEU A 192 -9.57 0.70 -16.53
CA LEU A 192 -9.65 1.45 -15.26
C LEU A 192 -11.07 1.92 -14.94
N ASP A 193 -11.85 2.25 -15.96
CA ASP A 193 -13.22 2.72 -15.78
C ASP A 193 -14.13 1.54 -15.38
N GLU A 194 -14.07 0.41 -16.10
CA GLU A 194 -14.82 -0.81 -15.76
C GLU A 194 -14.53 -1.33 -14.34
N ILE A 195 -13.26 -1.30 -13.89
CA ILE A 195 -12.93 -1.76 -12.54
C ILE A 195 -13.43 -0.78 -11.47
N ASN A 196 -13.39 0.54 -11.72
CA ASN A 196 -13.96 1.53 -10.81
C ASN A 196 -15.49 1.45 -10.75
N ASP A 197 -16.17 1.26 -11.89
CA ASP A 197 -17.61 1.03 -11.97
C ASP A 197 -18.01 -0.20 -11.15
N SER A 198 -17.21 -1.27 -11.20
CA SER A 198 -17.44 -2.48 -10.40
C SER A 198 -17.33 -2.26 -8.89
N LEU A 199 -16.67 -1.18 -8.44
CA LEU A 199 -16.56 -0.81 -7.03
C LEU A 199 -17.66 0.18 -6.56
N LEU A 200 -18.40 0.81 -7.48
CA LEU A 200 -19.55 1.67 -7.13
C LEU A 200 -20.66 0.89 -6.41
N VAL A 201 -20.74 -0.43 -6.59
CA VAL A 201 -21.66 -1.31 -5.84
C VAL A 201 -21.33 -1.39 -4.34
N LEU A 202 -20.18 -0.88 -3.91
CA LEU A 202 -19.73 -0.82 -2.51
C LEU A 202 -19.93 0.56 -1.87
N SER A 203 -20.27 1.59 -2.64
CA SER A 203 -20.68 2.89 -2.10
C SER A 203 -22.17 2.89 -1.81
N ASP A 204 -22.53 2.90 -0.52
CA ASP A 204 -23.82 3.42 -0.09
C ASP A 204 -23.91 4.93 -0.42
N ASN A 205 -25.12 5.46 -0.59
CA ASN A 205 -25.39 6.87 -1.00
C ASN A 205 -24.77 7.99 -0.12
N SER A 206 -24.05 7.65 0.95
CA SER A 206 -23.36 8.56 1.88
C SER A 206 -21.83 8.38 1.87
N VAL A 207 -21.28 7.54 1.00
CA VAL A 207 -19.88 7.09 1.03
C VAL A 207 -19.22 7.37 -0.31
N GLU A 208 -18.14 8.16 -0.32
CA GLU A 208 -17.30 8.26 -1.52
C GLU A 208 -16.72 6.88 -1.86
N PRO A 209 -16.95 6.35 -3.07
CA PRO A 209 -16.42 5.05 -3.48
C PRO A 209 -14.88 5.07 -3.49
N LEU A 210 -14.27 3.91 -3.24
CA LEU A 210 -12.84 3.74 -3.48
C LEU A 210 -12.55 3.88 -4.97
N HIS A 211 -12.03 5.03 -5.37
CA HIS A 211 -11.54 5.25 -6.72
C HIS A 211 -10.09 4.77 -6.85
N ILE A 212 -9.88 3.71 -7.64
CA ILE A 212 -8.56 3.24 -8.04
C ILE A 212 -7.95 4.29 -8.96
N ASN A 213 -6.76 4.77 -8.60
CA ASN A 213 -6.02 5.73 -9.41
C ASN A 213 -5.15 5.03 -10.46
N VAL A 214 -4.82 5.78 -11.51
CA VAL A 214 -4.01 5.33 -12.66
C VAL A 214 -2.69 4.66 -12.25
N LEU A 215 -2.02 5.10 -11.18
CA LEU A 215 -0.74 4.51 -10.76
C LEU A 215 -0.93 3.12 -10.15
N ASP A 216 -1.91 2.95 -9.26
CA ASP A 216 -2.20 1.62 -8.67
C ASP A 216 -2.75 0.65 -9.72
N TYR A 217 -3.48 1.13 -10.73
CA TYR A 217 -3.90 0.34 -11.87
C TYR A 217 -2.73 -0.13 -12.75
N ILE A 218 -1.88 0.78 -13.21
CA ILE A 218 -0.71 0.44 -14.05
C ILE A 218 0.24 -0.51 -13.32
N LEU A 219 0.44 -0.34 -12.01
CA LEU A 219 1.29 -1.24 -11.23
C LEU A 219 0.70 -2.66 -11.11
N GLY A 220 -0.61 -2.81 -10.92
CA GLY A 220 -1.29 -4.11 -10.94
C GLY A 220 -1.27 -4.78 -12.33
N VAL A 221 -1.51 -4.02 -13.40
CA VAL A 221 -1.44 -4.53 -14.78
C VAL A 221 -0.02 -4.91 -15.19
N ASN A 222 1.01 -4.23 -14.67
CA ASN A 222 2.39 -4.65 -14.88
C ASN A 222 2.68 -5.99 -14.21
N ALA A 223 2.08 -6.29 -13.05
CA ALA A 223 2.21 -7.59 -12.39
C ALA A 223 1.54 -8.72 -13.20
N LEU A 224 0.40 -8.47 -13.84
CA LEU A 224 -0.26 -9.40 -14.77
C LEU A 224 0.68 -9.89 -15.88
N ASN A 225 1.51 -9.02 -16.46
CA ASN A 225 2.44 -9.41 -17.55
C ASN A 225 3.43 -10.51 -17.13
N TYR A 226 3.90 -10.49 -15.88
CA TYR A 226 4.78 -11.55 -15.36
C TYR A 226 4.03 -12.88 -15.20
N ASN A 227 2.75 -12.84 -14.81
CA ASN A 227 1.91 -14.03 -14.67
C ASN A 227 1.56 -14.68 -16.03
N LEU A 228 1.27 -13.87 -17.04
CA LEU A 228 1.02 -14.35 -18.41
C LEU A 228 2.27 -14.95 -19.06
N SER A 229 3.46 -14.52 -18.65
CA SER A 229 4.74 -15.05 -19.11
C SER A 229 5.11 -16.42 -18.51
N LEU A 230 4.32 -16.97 -17.58
CA LEU A 230 4.59 -18.28 -16.99
C LEU A 230 4.29 -19.42 -17.99
N PRO A 231 5.07 -20.52 -18.01
CA PRO A 231 4.95 -21.58 -19.02
C PRO A 231 3.56 -22.18 -19.15
N ASN A 232 2.84 -22.36 -18.04
CA ASN A 232 1.47 -22.88 -18.03
C ASN A 232 0.53 -21.98 -18.84
N MET A 233 0.62 -20.66 -18.67
CA MET A 233 -0.23 -19.68 -19.35
C MET A 233 0.15 -19.56 -20.84
N LEU A 234 1.44 -19.54 -21.18
CA LEU A 234 1.89 -19.53 -22.57
C LEU A 234 1.35 -20.74 -23.36
N SER A 235 1.27 -21.92 -22.74
CA SER A 235 0.72 -23.13 -23.38
C SER A 235 -0.79 -23.08 -23.68
N LEU A 236 -1.53 -22.17 -23.02
CA LEU A 236 -2.96 -21.97 -23.23
C LEU A 236 -3.28 -20.99 -24.38
N PHE A 237 -2.36 -20.07 -24.69
CA PHE A 237 -2.57 -19.03 -25.70
C PHE A 237 -1.76 -19.23 -27.00
N SER A 238 -0.91 -20.26 -27.07
CA SER A 238 -0.10 -20.61 -28.24
C SER A 238 -0.75 -21.66 -29.18
N ALA A 239 -2.06 -21.88 -29.06
CA ALA A 239 -2.83 -22.86 -29.82
C ALA A 239 -4.09 -22.23 -30.42
#